data_AF-A0A7R9C3E3-F1
#
_entry.id   AF-A0A7R9C3E3-F1
#
_cell.length_a   1.000
_cell.length_b   1.000
_cell.length_c   1.000
_cell.angle_alpha   90.00
_cell.angle_beta   90.00
_cell.angle_gamma   90.00
#
_symmetry.space_group_name_H-M   'P 1'
#
loop_
_entity.id
_entity.type
_entity.pdbx_description
1 polymer ?
#
loop_
_entity_poly.entity_id
_entity_poly.type
_entity_poly.pdbx_seq_one_letter_code
_entity_poly.pdbx_strand_id
1 'polypeptide(L)'
;VYAKAGADPVTPEIVREVMKRLRPKDNLDEIFGADSTYDYGRQLARDFISRTGLERLPQVLMNGIPLEQKHLNADGFEEGAIMALSSQMNVLQQAVYDGSLTDSDNVLDFLMRQPNVMPRLNNRILTGDNDEVKYVDASSLFSDPKDDDLTQKVFSNFPYFSSKSGSMGTKPVTVWLAVDVNNRQGLGIVRAAASHIAGDPNMRIGLLFNAEDVNNDRLAKAVLSVIQSQENRVAAEVLDAFLTDKNVKKFVEGNLEPVQLNYSSKMLNVRPGQAVVICNGRVIGPLGAKEDFVESDFLLLSRYVSSTSADAIIQMLLEVKAQGKQGRTLSDYVVGATTVLLSQGAAKSRLELPALVSDSSTVHLSSQVEGEPYLDIVGIVDPLTRGAQLMASLVSTVMKVLPSKVRLYMNCVEKHSEMPMKSFFRYVLASEPEFEPETGSLVAPVAKFLHLPTEPILTMGLKIPENWLVGLVRSPYDLDNIRLKDVEGGVYGKSEVRRVLRC
;
A
#
# COMPACT_ATOMS: atom_id res chain seq x y z
N VAL A 1 -25.34 -26.81 -9.71
CA VAL A 1 -24.08 -27.12 -10.42
C VAL A 1 -22.89 -26.88 -9.49
N TYR A 2 -22.64 -25.65 -9.04
CA TYR A 2 -21.52 -25.32 -8.13
C TYR A 2 -21.52 -26.13 -6.82
N ALA A 3 -22.65 -26.25 -6.12
CA ALA A 3 -22.75 -27.09 -4.91
C ALA A 3 -22.42 -28.59 -5.14
N LYS A 4 -22.50 -29.05 -6.39
CA LYS A 4 -22.23 -30.45 -6.78
C LYS A 4 -20.79 -30.66 -7.27
N ALA A 5 -20.16 -29.60 -7.78
CA ALA A 5 -18.73 -29.58 -8.12
C ALA A 5 -17.85 -29.46 -6.87
N GLY A 6 -18.40 -28.92 -5.77
CA GLY A 6 -17.65 -28.77 -4.52
C GLY A 6 -16.46 -27.83 -4.72
N ALA A 7 -15.24 -28.33 -4.50
CA ALA A 7 -14.00 -27.60 -4.72
C ALA A 7 -13.42 -27.78 -6.14
N ASP A 8 -13.95 -28.71 -6.94
CA ASP A 8 -13.44 -28.96 -8.29
C ASP A 8 -13.95 -27.91 -9.29
N PRO A 9 -13.16 -27.56 -10.32
CA PRO A 9 -13.59 -26.64 -11.35
C PRO A 9 -14.80 -27.22 -12.10
N VAL A 10 -15.82 -26.38 -12.30
CA VAL A 10 -17.04 -26.78 -13.02
C VAL A 10 -16.68 -27.07 -14.49
N THR A 11 -16.78 -28.33 -14.89
CA THR A 11 -16.55 -28.75 -16.28
C THR A 11 -17.86 -28.86 -17.07
N PRO A 12 -17.82 -28.79 -18.41
CA PRO A 12 -18.99 -29.00 -19.27
C PRO A 12 -19.70 -30.34 -19.02
N GLU A 13 -18.96 -31.39 -18.65
CA GLU A 13 -19.51 -32.71 -18.33
C GLU A 13 -20.38 -32.65 -17.08
N ILE A 14 -19.92 -31.98 -16.01
CA ILE A 14 -20.70 -31.79 -14.78
C ILE A 14 -22.01 -31.04 -15.08
N VAL A 15 -21.94 -30.01 -15.94
CA VAL A 15 -23.14 -29.26 -16.37
C VAL A 15 -24.11 -30.18 -17.11
N ARG A 16 -23.61 -30.98 -18.07
CA ARG A 16 -24.44 -31.94 -18.83
C ARG A 16 -25.06 -33.00 -17.93
N GLU A 17 -24.32 -33.56 -16.98
CA GLU A 17 -24.85 -34.55 -16.02
C GLU A 17 -25.95 -33.97 -15.10
N VAL A 18 -25.74 -32.75 -14.60
CA VAL A 18 -26.74 -32.07 -13.77
C VAL A 18 -28.00 -31.79 -14.58
N MET A 19 -27.86 -31.35 -15.84
CA MET A 19 -28.99 -31.13 -16.73
C MET A 19 -29.72 -32.43 -17.07
N LYS A 20 -29.02 -33.54 -17.37
CA LYS A 20 -29.65 -34.87 -17.56
C LYS A 20 -30.52 -35.27 -16.37
N ARG A 21 -30.04 -35.01 -15.15
CA ARG A 21 -30.76 -35.38 -13.92
C ARG A 21 -31.99 -34.50 -13.67
N LEU A 22 -31.87 -33.19 -13.89
CA LEU A 22 -32.97 -32.24 -13.67
C LEU A 22 -34.03 -32.28 -14.77
N ARG A 23 -33.59 -32.53 -16.01
CA ARG A 23 -34.38 -32.45 -17.24
C ARG A 23 -34.06 -33.65 -18.16
N PRO A 24 -34.46 -34.87 -17.78
CA PRO A 24 -34.10 -36.09 -18.53
C PRO A 24 -34.78 -36.20 -19.91
N LYS A 25 -35.81 -35.39 -20.19
CA LYS A 25 -36.56 -35.40 -21.46
C LYS A 25 -36.01 -34.43 -22.52
N ASP A 26 -35.12 -33.53 -22.13
CA ASP A 26 -34.64 -32.47 -23.02
C ASP A 26 -33.44 -32.97 -23.84
N ASN A 27 -33.40 -32.60 -25.13
CA ASN A 27 -32.28 -32.95 -26.01
C ASN A 27 -31.07 -32.05 -25.73
N LEU A 28 -30.02 -32.62 -25.15
CA LEU A 28 -28.83 -31.87 -24.76
C LEU A 28 -28.00 -31.40 -25.95
N ASP A 29 -28.09 -32.08 -27.09
CA ASP A 29 -27.36 -31.67 -28.29
C ASP A 29 -28.03 -30.44 -28.94
N GLU A 30 -29.35 -30.30 -28.82
CA GLU A 30 -30.06 -29.07 -29.21
C GLU A 30 -29.75 -27.89 -28.27
N ILE A 31 -29.49 -28.16 -26.98
CA ILE A 31 -29.20 -27.12 -25.99
C ILE A 31 -27.72 -26.69 -26.03
N PHE A 32 -26.78 -27.63 -26.15
CA PHE A 32 -25.34 -27.38 -26.06
C PHE A 32 -24.59 -27.51 -27.40
N GLY A 33 -25.29 -27.81 -28.49
CA GLY A 33 -24.72 -27.88 -29.83
C GLY A 33 -24.28 -26.51 -30.36
N ALA A 34 -23.42 -26.53 -31.38
CA ALA A 34 -22.87 -25.34 -32.02
C ALA A 34 -23.96 -24.49 -32.70
N ASP A 35 -24.98 -25.12 -33.28
CA ASP A 35 -26.10 -24.45 -33.95
C ASP A 35 -27.30 -24.19 -33.02
N SER A 36 -27.09 -24.29 -31.70
CA SER A 36 -28.13 -24.07 -30.71
C SER A 36 -28.59 -22.62 -30.68
N THR A 37 -29.90 -22.37 -30.59
CA THR A 37 -30.46 -21.04 -30.34
C THR A 37 -29.97 -20.45 -29.01
N TYR A 38 -29.57 -21.30 -28.06
CA TYR A 38 -28.99 -20.90 -26.79
C TYR A 38 -27.52 -20.48 -26.89
N ASP A 39 -26.84 -20.70 -28.03
CA ASP A 39 -25.45 -20.30 -28.21
C ASP A 39 -25.26 -18.79 -28.16
N TYR A 40 -26.20 -18.05 -28.77
CA TYR A 40 -26.23 -16.59 -28.70
C TYR A 40 -26.25 -16.09 -27.24
N GLY A 41 -27.09 -16.69 -26.39
CA GLY A 41 -27.15 -16.36 -24.96
C GLY A 41 -25.85 -16.69 -24.21
N ARG A 42 -25.16 -17.79 -24.58
CA ARG A 42 -23.86 -18.14 -24.00
C ARG A 42 -22.76 -17.17 -24.40
N GLN A 43 -22.74 -16.73 -25.66
CA GLN A 43 -21.81 -15.72 -26.15
C GLN A 43 -22.02 -14.39 -25.40
N LEU A 44 -23.27 -13.93 -25.30
CA LEU A 44 -23.60 -12.72 -24.53
C LEU A 44 -23.23 -12.85 -23.04
N ALA A 45 -23.45 -14.00 -22.43
CA ALA A 45 -23.06 -14.24 -21.03
C ALA A 45 -21.53 -14.21 -20.87
N ARG A 46 -20.79 -14.80 -21.80
CA ARG A 46 -19.33 -14.76 -21.83
C ARG A 46 -18.81 -13.33 -22.00
N ASP A 47 -19.42 -12.56 -22.90
CA ASP A 47 -19.08 -11.15 -23.14
C ASP A 47 -19.42 -10.28 -21.93
N PHE A 48 -20.52 -10.58 -21.24
CA PHE A 48 -20.87 -9.89 -20.00
C PHE A 48 -19.83 -10.15 -18.89
N ILE A 49 -19.44 -11.41 -18.68
CA ILE A 49 -18.44 -11.78 -17.67
C ILE A 49 -17.08 -11.16 -18.03
N SER A 50 -16.67 -11.25 -19.30
CA SER A 50 -15.40 -10.69 -19.75
C SER A 50 -15.36 -9.17 -19.63
N ARG A 51 -16.47 -8.47 -19.93
CA ARG A 51 -16.56 -7.01 -19.81
C ARG A 51 -16.57 -6.53 -18.36
N THR A 52 -17.30 -7.24 -17.48
CA THR A 52 -17.41 -6.88 -16.06
C THR A 52 -16.16 -7.23 -15.25
N GLY A 53 -15.30 -8.12 -15.73
CA GLY A 53 -14.05 -8.50 -15.06
C GLY A 53 -14.24 -9.45 -13.87
N LEU A 54 -15.38 -10.13 -13.80
CA LEU A 54 -15.68 -11.10 -12.74
C LEU A 54 -14.99 -12.43 -13.03
N GLU A 55 -13.79 -12.62 -12.47
CA GLU A 55 -12.97 -13.81 -12.76
C GLU A 55 -13.30 -15.04 -11.90
N ARG A 56 -13.64 -14.83 -10.62
CA ARG A 56 -13.83 -15.93 -9.67
C ARG A 56 -15.30 -16.28 -9.55
N LEU A 57 -15.68 -17.43 -10.09
CA LEU A 57 -17.06 -17.94 -10.05
C LEU A 57 -17.20 -19.06 -8.99
N PRO A 58 -18.37 -19.19 -8.34
CA PRO A 58 -19.56 -18.35 -8.49
C PRO A 58 -19.36 -16.95 -7.90
N GLN A 59 -20.08 -15.97 -8.43
CA GLN A 59 -20.08 -14.61 -7.93
C GLN A 59 -21.53 -14.11 -7.86
N VAL A 60 -21.86 -13.46 -6.74
CA VAL A 60 -23.13 -12.75 -6.56
C VAL A 60 -22.81 -11.28 -6.37
N LEU A 61 -23.59 -10.43 -7.04
CA LEU A 61 -23.53 -8.98 -6.90
C LEU A 61 -24.79 -8.52 -6.18
N MET A 62 -24.64 -7.64 -5.19
CA MET A 62 -25.74 -6.92 -4.56
C MET A 62 -25.61 -5.43 -4.89
N ASN A 63 -26.54 -4.90 -5.70
CA ASN A 63 -26.49 -3.54 -6.24
C ASN A 63 -25.13 -3.17 -6.85
N GLY A 64 -24.52 -4.11 -7.57
CA GLY A 64 -23.22 -3.94 -8.24
C GLY A 64 -21.99 -4.27 -7.38
N ILE A 65 -22.15 -4.51 -6.08
CA ILE A 65 -21.04 -4.88 -5.19
C ILE A 65 -20.90 -6.40 -5.09
N PRO A 66 -19.73 -6.98 -5.38
CA PRO A 66 -19.51 -8.42 -5.25
C PRO A 66 -19.50 -8.85 -3.78
N LEU A 67 -20.29 -9.88 -3.46
CA LEU A 67 -20.21 -10.56 -2.16
C LEU A 67 -18.88 -11.31 -2.02
N GLU A 68 -18.37 -11.36 -0.79
CA GLU A 68 -17.14 -12.08 -0.49
C GLU A 68 -17.31 -13.58 -0.72
N GLN A 69 -16.27 -14.21 -1.29
CA GLN A 69 -16.28 -15.64 -1.60
C GLN A 69 -16.55 -16.54 -0.40
N LYS A 70 -16.14 -16.13 0.80
CA LYS A 70 -16.38 -16.89 2.04
C LYS A 70 -17.86 -17.07 2.37
N HIS A 71 -18.72 -16.17 1.88
CA HIS A 71 -20.17 -16.23 2.06
C HIS A 71 -20.89 -16.94 0.90
N LEU A 72 -20.19 -17.30 -0.18
CA LEU A 72 -20.80 -17.94 -1.36
C LEU A 72 -20.92 -19.47 -1.19
N ASN A 73 -21.46 -19.90 -0.06
CA ASN A 73 -21.76 -21.30 0.26
C ASN A 73 -23.18 -21.42 0.82
N ALA A 74 -23.67 -22.65 1.00
CA ALA A 74 -25.06 -22.89 1.40
C ALA A 74 -25.41 -22.31 2.78
N ASP A 75 -24.45 -22.28 3.70
CA ASP A 75 -24.69 -21.92 5.10
C ASP A 75 -24.53 -20.41 5.36
N GLY A 76 -23.60 -19.75 4.65
CA GLY A 76 -23.20 -18.36 4.89
C GLY A 76 -23.75 -17.33 3.90
N PHE A 77 -24.51 -17.76 2.88
CA PHE A 77 -25.03 -16.85 1.86
C PHE A 77 -26.05 -15.85 2.42
N GLU A 78 -26.98 -16.31 3.26
CA GLU A 78 -27.99 -15.45 3.86
C GLU A 78 -27.35 -14.37 4.75
N GLU A 79 -26.36 -14.76 5.55
CA GLU A 79 -25.59 -13.83 6.38
C GLU A 79 -24.88 -12.78 5.51
N GLY A 80 -24.14 -13.21 4.48
CA GLY A 80 -23.43 -12.29 3.58
C GLY A 80 -24.38 -11.34 2.85
N ALA A 81 -25.57 -11.81 2.46
CA ALA A 81 -26.60 -10.99 1.83
C ALA A 81 -27.17 -9.94 2.81
N ILE A 82 -27.50 -10.32 4.06
CA ILE A 82 -28.03 -9.39 5.07
C ILE A 82 -26.99 -8.34 5.46
N MET A 83 -25.72 -8.74 5.59
CA MET A 83 -24.62 -7.81 5.86
C MET A 83 -24.48 -6.78 4.74
N ALA A 84 -24.48 -7.22 3.47
CA ALA A 84 -24.41 -6.33 2.32
C ALA A 84 -25.62 -5.39 2.23
N LEU A 85 -26.84 -5.90 2.48
CA LEU A 85 -28.05 -5.07 2.52
C LEU A 85 -27.95 -3.99 3.59
N SER A 86 -27.54 -4.37 4.80
CA SER A 86 -27.44 -3.45 5.94
C SER A 86 -26.39 -2.35 5.69
N SER A 87 -25.25 -2.70 5.11
CA SER A 87 -24.22 -1.72 4.72
C SER A 87 -24.72 -0.72 3.68
N GLN A 88 -25.46 -1.18 2.68
CA GLN A 88 -25.96 -0.32 1.60
C GLN A 88 -27.17 0.51 2.04
N MET A 89 -27.99 0.00 2.96
CA MET A 89 -29.17 0.70 3.47
C MET A 89 -28.77 2.01 4.19
N ASN A 90 -27.67 2.02 4.93
CA ASN A 90 -27.17 3.23 5.60
C ASN A 90 -26.85 4.35 4.59
N VAL A 91 -26.26 4.02 3.45
CA VAL A 91 -25.92 4.99 2.39
C VAL A 91 -27.17 5.59 1.77
N LEU A 92 -28.18 4.76 1.46
CA LEU A 92 -29.45 5.23 0.92
C LEU A 92 -30.24 6.07 1.93
N GLN A 93 -30.25 5.68 3.21
CA GLN A 93 -30.89 6.46 4.26
C GLN A 93 -30.27 7.86 4.41
N GLN A 94 -28.93 7.93 4.39
CA GLN A 94 -28.22 9.22 4.40
C GLN A 94 -28.58 10.05 3.16
N ALA A 95 -28.62 9.43 1.97
CA ALA A 95 -28.97 10.13 0.74
C ALA A 95 -30.38 10.75 0.77
N VAL A 96 -31.35 10.05 1.36
CA VAL A 96 -32.72 10.57 1.58
C VAL A 96 -32.71 11.71 2.61
N TYR A 97 -31.98 11.54 3.72
CA TYR A 97 -31.90 12.56 4.77
C TYR A 97 -31.26 13.87 4.27
N ASP A 98 -30.21 13.76 3.46
CA ASP A 98 -29.50 14.89 2.85
C ASP A 98 -30.28 15.52 1.67
N GLY A 99 -31.42 14.94 1.29
CA GLY A 99 -32.27 15.42 0.19
C GLY A 99 -31.71 15.13 -1.21
N SER A 100 -30.67 14.30 -1.31
CA SER A 100 -30.06 13.90 -2.59
C SER A 100 -30.83 12.81 -3.34
N LEU A 101 -31.72 12.09 -2.65
CA LEU A 101 -32.63 11.12 -3.22
C LEU A 101 -34.07 11.50 -2.83
N THR A 102 -34.91 11.75 -3.83
CA THR A 102 -36.29 12.20 -3.66
C THR A 102 -37.30 11.19 -4.18
N ASP A 103 -38.59 11.37 -3.87
CA ASP A 103 -39.68 10.49 -4.33
C ASP A 103 -39.80 10.43 -5.87
N SER A 104 -39.28 11.42 -6.59
CA SER A 104 -39.26 11.43 -8.06
C SER A 104 -38.09 10.65 -8.68
N ASP A 105 -37.11 10.26 -7.89
CA ASP A 105 -35.89 9.62 -8.39
C ASP A 105 -36.02 8.09 -8.44
N ASN A 106 -35.44 7.49 -9.47
CA ASN A 106 -35.24 6.04 -9.50
C ASN A 106 -33.98 5.67 -8.69
N VAL A 107 -34.15 4.83 -7.67
CA VAL A 107 -33.06 4.40 -6.78
C VAL A 107 -31.93 3.70 -7.53
N LEU A 108 -32.24 2.92 -8.57
CA LEU A 108 -31.22 2.25 -9.38
C LEU A 108 -30.41 3.26 -10.18
N ASP A 109 -31.06 4.26 -10.78
CA ASP A 109 -30.37 5.33 -11.50
C ASP A 109 -29.49 6.16 -10.56
N PHE A 110 -29.98 6.42 -9.33
CA PHE A 110 -29.19 7.06 -8.29
C PHE A 110 -27.93 6.25 -7.96
N LEU A 111 -28.05 4.94 -7.77
CA LEU A 111 -26.92 4.04 -7.54
C LEU A 111 -25.95 4.07 -8.71
N MET A 112 -26.44 4.01 -9.95
CA MET A 112 -25.59 4.01 -11.16
C MET A 112 -24.88 5.34 -11.41
N ARG A 113 -25.40 6.46 -10.88
CA ARG A 113 -24.76 7.79 -10.97
C ARG A 113 -23.67 8.00 -9.93
N GLN A 114 -23.51 7.10 -8.95
CA GLN A 114 -22.48 7.25 -7.92
C GLN A 114 -21.08 7.24 -8.56
N PRO A 115 -20.14 8.06 -8.06
CA PRO A 115 -18.82 8.22 -8.66
C PRO A 115 -17.97 6.94 -8.63
N ASN A 116 -18.34 5.98 -7.77
CA ASN A 116 -17.62 4.72 -7.57
C ASN A 116 -18.14 3.57 -8.46
N VAL A 117 -19.18 3.80 -9.26
CA VAL A 117 -19.70 2.77 -10.18
C VAL A 117 -18.82 2.69 -11.42
N MET A 118 -18.18 1.54 -11.58
CA MET A 118 -17.24 1.28 -12.66
C MET A 118 -17.79 0.22 -13.63
N PRO A 119 -17.55 0.36 -14.95
CA PRO A 119 -18.07 -0.58 -15.95
C PRO A 119 -17.39 -1.97 -15.89
N ARG A 120 -16.20 -2.04 -15.30
CA ARG A 120 -15.38 -3.23 -15.12
C ARG A 120 -14.77 -3.20 -13.72
N LEU A 121 -14.77 -4.35 -13.06
CA LEU A 121 -14.10 -4.57 -11.79
C LEU A 121 -12.85 -5.39 -12.06
N ASN A 122 -11.71 -4.93 -11.56
CA ASN A 122 -10.46 -5.66 -11.66
C ASN A 122 -9.91 -5.88 -10.26
N ASN A 123 -9.89 -7.15 -9.85
CA ASN A 123 -9.42 -7.50 -8.52
C ASN A 123 -7.95 -7.12 -8.31
N ARG A 124 -7.09 -7.13 -9.35
CA ARG A 124 -5.70 -6.69 -9.20
C ARG A 124 -5.58 -5.23 -8.77
N ILE A 125 -6.54 -4.39 -9.16
CA ILE A 125 -6.60 -2.97 -8.79
C ILE A 125 -7.29 -2.81 -7.44
N LEU A 126 -8.44 -3.47 -7.27
CA LEU A 126 -9.35 -3.29 -6.13
C LEU A 126 -8.91 -4.03 -4.86
N THR A 127 -8.34 -5.22 -4.98
CA THR A 127 -7.89 -5.97 -3.79
C THR A 127 -6.57 -5.39 -3.28
N GLY A 128 -6.62 -4.90 -2.05
CA GLY A 128 -5.46 -4.63 -1.21
C GLY A 128 -5.21 -5.73 -0.16
N ASP A 129 -6.02 -6.80 -0.15
CA ASP A 129 -6.02 -7.79 0.92
C ASP A 129 -5.79 -9.22 0.41
N ASN A 130 -4.79 -9.85 1.04
CA ASN A 130 -4.30 -11.25 0.98
C ASN A 130 -3.04 -11.55 0.14
N ASP A 131 -2.62 -10.69 -0.79
CA ASP A 131 -1.27 -10.72 -1.38
C ASP A 131 -0.62 -9.35 -1.14
N GLU A 132 0.56 -9.32 -0.50
CA GLU A 132 1.29 -8.09 -0.16
C GLU A 132 1.26 -7.08 -1.33
N VAL A 133 0.58 -5.93 -1.14
CA VAL A 133 0.58 -4.86 -2.14
C VAL A 133 2.01 -4.36 -2.28
N LYS A 134 2.60 -4.56 -3.46
CA LYS A 134 3.99 -4.19 -3.73
C LYS A 134 4.05 -2.74 -4.18
N TYR A 135 5.02 -2.02 -3.64
CA TYR A 135 5.38 -0.68 -4.09
C TYR A 135 6.82 -0.68 -4.57
N VAL A 136 7.10 0.10 -5.60
CA VAL A 136 8.45 0.43 -6.04
C VAL A 136 9.10 1.28 -4.96
N ASP A 137 10.36 0.98 -4.63
CA ASP A 137 11.16 1.86 -3.80
C ASP A 137 11.52 3.13 -4.58
N ALA A 138 10.84 4.22 -4.24
CA ALA A 138 11.11 5.56 -4.76
C ALA A 138 11.64 6.49 -3.66
N SER A 139 12.15 5.95 -2.55
CA SER A 139 12.78 6.76 -1.49
C SER A 139 13.95 7.60 -2.01
N SER A 140 14.66 7.08 -3.01
CA SER A 140 15.76 7.79 -3.65
C SER A 140 15.32 9.03 -4.42
N LEU A 141 14.03 9.20 -4.75
CA LEU A 141 13.54 10.48 -5.28
C LEU A 141 13.72 11.63 -4.29
N PHE A 142 13.80 11.36 -2.99
CA PHE A 142 13.99 12.39 -1.96
C PHE A 142 15.46 12.54 -1.55
N SER A 143 16.33 11.66 -2.03
CA SER A 143 17.77 11.72 -1.77
C SER A 143 18.49 12.57 -2.80
N ASP A 144 19.70 13.02 -2.45
CA ASP A 144 20.57 13.68 -3.41
C ASP A 144 20.80 12.79 -4.65
N PRO A 145 20.91 13.37 -5.85
CA PRO A 145 21.16 12.62 -7.06
C PRO A 145 22.47 11.84 -6.91
N LYS A 146 22.39 10.51 -6.92
CA LYS A 146 23.57 9.66 -7.03
C LYS A 146 23.66 9.18 -8.46
N ASP A 147 24.85 9.32 -9.05
CA ASP A 147 25.09 8.97 -10.45
C ASP A 147 24.82 7.50 -10.79
N ASP A 148 24.59 6.61 -9.81
CA ASP A 148 24.36 5.17 -10.02
C ASP A 148 22.93 4.70 -9.72
N ASP A 149 22.04 5.56 -9.22
CA ASP A 149 20.68 5.13 -8.90
C ASP A 149 19.80 5.03 -10.16
N LEU A 150 19.41 3.79 -10.49
CA LEU A 150 18.55 3.49 -11.64
C LEU A 150 17.17 4.15 -11.52
N THR A 151 16.58 4.19 -10.31
CA THR A 151 15.27 4.82 -10.09
C THR A 151 15.33 6.31 -10.40
N GLN A 152 16.35 7.01 -9.89
CA GLN A 152 16.51 8.44 -10.16
C GLN A 152 16.73 8.72 -11.66
N LYS A 153 17.56 7.93 -12.35
CA LYS A 153 17.81 8.07 -13.79
C LYS A 153 16.55 7.87 -14.63
N VAL A 154 15.71 6.90 -14.25
CA VAL A 154 14.41 6.68 -14.90
C VAL A 154 13.54 7.91 -14.71
N PHE A 155 13.33 8.38 -13.47
CA PHE A 155 12.44 9.51 -13.20
C PHE A 155 12.89 10.84 -13.81
N SER A 156 14.20 11.12 -13.90
CA SER A 156 14.69 12.44 -14.36
C SER A 156 14.47 12.68 -15.84
N ASN A 157 14.62 11.65 -16.68
CA ASN A 157 14.57 11.76 -18.14
C ASN A 157 13.50 10.87 -18.78
N PHE A 158 12.48 10.45 -18.02
CA PHE A 158 11.48 9.55 -18.56
C PHE A 158 10.59 10.25 -19.60
N PRO A 159 10.44 9.68 -20.81
CA PRO A 159 9.48 10.20 -21.78
C PRO A 159 8.06 9.81 -21.34
N TYR A 160 7.24 10.83 -21.04
CA TYR A 160 5.84 10.68 -20.68
C TYR A 160 4.93 11.26 -21.77
N PHE A 161 3.79 10.62 -22.02
CA PHE A 161 2.71 11.18 -22.83
C PHE A 161 1.45 11.41 -21.98
N SER A 162 0.61 12.37 -22.38
CA SER A 162 -0.61 12.79 -21.66
C SER A 162 -1.63 13.45 -22.59
N SER A 163 -2.91 13.56 -22.18
CA SER A 163 -3.96 14.27 -22.94
C SER A 163 -3.62 15.74 -23.25
N LYS A 164 -4.14 16.26 -24.37
CA LYS A 164 -4.12 17.68 -24.76
C LYS A 164 -4.93 18.58 -23.81
N SER A 165 -5.96 18.04 -23.14
CA SER A 165 -6.97 18.81 -22.41
C SER A 165 -6.55 19.28 -21.01
N GLY A 166 -5.30 19.02 -20.59
CA GLY A 166 -4.74 19.58 -19.37
C GLY A 166 -3.63 20.57 -19.70
N SER A 167 -3.55 21.67 -18.96
CA SER A 167 -2.33 22.49 -18.94
C SER A 167 -1.10 21.59 -18.70
N MET A 168 0.09 22.07 -19.06
CA MET A 168 1.38 21.40 -18.79
C MET A 168 1.67 21.26 -17.27
N GLY A 169 0.64 21.25 -16.43
CA GLY A 169 0.69 21.14 -15.00
C GLY A 169 0.73 19.70 -14.51
N THR A 170 0.85 19.60 -13.19
CA THR A 170 0.88 18.40 -12.37
C THR A 170 -0.23 17.41 -12.75
N LYS A 171 0.15 16.15 -12.93
CA LYS A 171 -0.75 15.02 -13.17
C LYS A 171 -0.83 14.17 -11.88
N PRO A 172 -2.02 14.04 -11.26
CA PRO A 172 -2.23 13.18 -10.10
C PRO A 172 -1.83 11.72 -10.32
N VAL A 173 -2.07 11.21 -11.52
CA VAL A 173 -1.89 9.79 -11.82
C VAL A 173 -0.72 9.62 -12.78
N THR A 174 0.30 8.91 -12.33
CA THR A 174 1.46 8.50 -13.14
C THR A 174 1.44 6.99 -13.28
N VAL A 175 1.34 6.52 -14.52
CA VAL A 175 1.40 5.09 -14.85
C VAL A 175 2.68 4.77 -15.61
N TRP A 176 3.36 3.70 -15.22
CA TRP A 176 4.42 3.10 -16.00
C TRP A 176 4.01 1.71 -16.48
N LEU A 177 4.24 1.46 -17.77
CA LEU A 177 3.94 0.19 -18.39
C LEU A 177 5.25 -0.53 -18.68
N ALA A 178 5.56 -1.55 -17.88
CA ALA A 178 6.69 -2.45 -18.13
C ALA A 178 6.20 -3.61 -19.00
N VAL A 179 6.36 -3.51 -20.32
CA VAL A 179 5.75 -4.43 -21.28
C VAL A 179 6.67 -4.76 -22.46
N ASP A 180 6.45 -5.92 -23.07
CA ASP A 180 7.00 -6.26 -24.39
C ASP A 180 5.96 -5.92 -25.47
N VAL A 181 6.23 -4.88 -26.26
CA VAL A 181 5.34 -4.44 -27.34
C VAL A 181 5.34 -5.35 -28.56
N ASN A 182 6.27 -6.30 -28.65
CA ASN A 182 6.28 -7.32 -29.70
C ASN A 182 5.26 -8.44 -29.41
N ASN A 183 4.87 -8.59 -28.14
CA ASN A 183 3.86 -9.55 -27.73
C ASN A 183 2.45 -8.95 -27.84
N ARG A 184 1.47 -9.79 -28.24
CA ARG A 184 0.06 -9.37 -28.39
C ARG A 184 -0.49 -8.73 -27.11
N GLN A 185 -0.12 -9.27 -25.94
CA GLN A 185 -0.52 -8.73 -24.64
C GLN A 185 0.04 -7.33 -24.42
N GLY A 186 1.36 -7.14 -24.50
CA GLY A 186 1.98 -5.84 -24.26
C GLY A 186 1.52 -4.78 -25.25
N LEU A 187 1.39 -5.13 -26.54
CA LEU A 187 0.81 -4.24 -27.55
C LEU A 187 -0.64 -3.86 -27.23
N GLY A 188 -1.46 -4.82 -26.78
CA GLY A 188 -2.83 -4.58 -26.36
C GLY A 188 -2.93 -3.59 -25.20
N ILE A 189 -2.05 -3.72 -24.20
CA ILE A 189 -1.98 -2.83 -23.03
C ILE A 189 -1.60 -1.40 -23.45
N VAL A 190 -0.59 -1.25 -24.33
CA VAL A 190 -0.18 0.08 -24.82
C VAL A 190 -1.28 0.74 -25.64
N ARG A 191 -2.02 -0.02 -26.47
CA ARG A 191 -3.19 0.52 -27.20
C ARG A 191 -4.30 0.96 -26.24
N ALA A 192 -4.64 0.12 -25.27
CA ALA A 192 -5.65 0.46 -24.26
C ALA A 192 -5.26 1.73 -23.47
N ALA A 193 -3.98 1.87 -23.13
CA ALA A 193 -3.43 3.06 -22.49
C ALA A 193 -3.52 4.31 -23.37
N ALA A 194 -3.14 4.20 -24.64
CA ALA A 194 -3.17 5.31 -25.60
C ALA A 194 -4.61 5.77 -25.90
N SER A 195 -5.57 4.83 -25.96
CA SER A 195 -6.99 5.15 -26.13
C SER A 195 -7.54 5.87 -24.90
N HIS A 196 -7.25 5.37 -23.69
CA HIS A 196 -7.72 5.96 -22.44
C HIS A 196 -7.21 7.39 -22.23
N ILE A 197 -5.91 7.61 -22.46
CA ILE A 197 -5.26 8.88 -22.15
C ILE A 197 -5.75 10.04 -23.03
N ALA A 198 -6.38 9.77 -24.17
CA ALA A 198 -6.99 10.83 -24.98
C ALA A 198 -8.08 11.57 -24.19
N GLY A 199 -8.84 10.83 -23.37
CA GLY A 199 -9.95 11.35 -22.56
C GLY A 199 -9.61 11.70 -21.11
N ASP A 200 -8.47 11.27 -20.57
CA ASP A 200 -8.08 11.52 -19.17
C ASP A 200 -6.99 12.62 -19.05
N PRO A 201 -7.34 13.85 -18.60
CA PRO A 201 -6.38 14.93 -18.41
C PRO A 201 -5.54 14.80 -17.14
N ASN A 202 -5.88 13.88 -16.22
CA ASN A 202 -5.22 13.73 -14.92
C ASN A 202 -4.14 12.64 -14.92
N MET A 203 -4.02 11.90 -16.03
CA MET A 203 -3.07 10.82 -16.18
C MET A 203 -1.89 11.21 -17.09
N ARG A 204 -0.69 10.75 -16.72
CA ARG A 204 0.45 10.62 -17.62
C ARG A 204 0.94 9.18 -17.63
N ILE A 205 1.40 8.72 -18.79
CA ILE A 205 1.86 7.35 -18.99
C ILE A 205 3.28 7.37 -19.53
N GLY A 206 4.12 6.49 -19.02
CA GLY A 206 5.45 6.24 -19.55
C GLY A 206 5.67 4.75 -19.82
N LEU A 207 6.55 4.43 -20.78
CA LEU A 207 6.78 3.06 -21.23
C LEU A 207 8.17 2.56 -20.84
N LEU A 208 8.20 1.45 -20.11
CA LEU A 208 9.39 0.67 -19.80
C LEU A 208 9.38 -0.57 -20.69
N PHE A 209 10.25 -0.61 -21.70
CA PHE A 209 10.30 -1.79 -22.57
C PHE A 209 10.93 -2.95 -21.81
N ASN A 210 10.23 -4.09 -21.78
CA ASN A 210 10.66 -5.34 -21.14
C ASN A 210 10.68 -6.48 -22.17
N ALA A 211 11.39 -6.25 -23.28
CA ALA A 211 11.44 -7.18 -24.40
C ALA A 211 12.15 -8.49 -24.05
N GLU A 212 11.67 -9.61 -24.62
CA GLU A 212 12.40 -10.89 -24.56
C GLU A 212 13.70 -10.85 -25.38
N ASP A 213 13.68 -10.16 -26.54
CA ASP A 213 14.85 -9.93 -27.40
C ASP A 213 15.14 -8.44 -27.61
N VAL A 214 16.07 -7.91 -26.82
CA VAL A 214 16.49 -6.51 -26.83
C VAL A 214 17.09 -6.07 -28.18
N ASN A 215 17.74 -6.98 -28.91
CA ASN A 215 18.51 -6.63 -30.09
C ASN A 215 17.63 -6.40 -31.32
N ASN A 216 16.39 -6.90 -31.32
CA ASN A 216 15.50 -6.90 -32.48
C ASN A 216 14.19 -6.11 -32.28
N ASP A 217 14.14 -5.22 -31.27
CA ASP A 217 12.92 -4.50 -30.90
C ASP A 217 12.67 -3.23 -31.73
N ARG A 218 12.36 -3.41 -33.02
CA ARG A 218 12.04 -2.29 -33.93
C ARG A 218 10.76 -1.57 -33.54
N LEU A 219 9.78 -2.29 -33.00
CA LEU A 219 8.49 -1.73 -32.58
C LEU A 219 8.65 -0.81 -31.37
N ALA A 220 9.40 -1.23 -30.35
CA ALA A 220 9.67 -0.36 -29.20
C ALA A 220 10.43 0.89 -29.59
N LYS A 221 11.45 0.78 -30.44
CA LYS A 221 12.20 1.93 -30.95
C LYS A 221 11.30 2.91 -31.69
N ALA A 222 10.39 2.41 -32.51
CA ALA A 222 9.42 3.23 -33.22
C ALA A 222 8.44 3.93 -32.25
N VAL A 223 7.86 3.19 -31.31
CA VAL A 223 6.97 3.73 -30.28
C VAL A 223 7.68 4.80 -29.44
N LEU A 224 8.92 4.54 -29.02
CA LEU A 224 9.73 5.51 -28.27
C LEU A 224 10.00 6.77 -29.10
N SER A 225 10.35 6.61 -30.39
CA SER A 225 10.56 7.75 -31.28
C SER A 225 9.31 8.61 -31.45
N VAL A 226 8.11 8.01 -31.47
CA VAL A 226 6.84 8.76 -31.53
C VAL A 226 6.63 9.57 -30.26
N ILE A 227 6.91 8.99 -29.09
CA ILE A 227 6.77 9.69 -27.80
C ILE A 227 7.78 10.84 -27.69
N GLN A 228 9.01 10.66 -28.20
CA GLN A 228 10.08 11.66 -28.11
C GLN A 228 10.02 12.75 -29.19
N SER A 229 9.50 12.46 -30.39
CA SER A 229 9.49 13.38 -31.53
C SER A 229 8.27 14.30 -31.60
N GLN A 230 7.13 13.86 -31.05
CA GLN A 230 5.93 14.67 -30.97
C GLN A 230 5.99 15.49 -29.68
N GLU A 231 5.40 16.69 -29.66
CA GLU A 231 5.02 17.27 -28.36
C GLU A 231 4.18 16.22 -27.62
N ASN A 232 4.56 15.85 -26.40
CA ASN A 232 3.97 14.78 -25.56
C ASN A 232 2.42 14.71 -25.52
N ARG A 233 1.76 15.78 -25.98
CA ARG A 233 0.31 15.98 -26.11
C ARG A 233 -0.32 15.33 -27.36
N VAL A 234 0.43 15.12 -28.43
CA VAL A 234 -0.07 14.53 -29.71
C VAL A 234 0.25 13.03 -29.81
N ALA A 235 1.20 12.56 -29.00
CA ALA A 235 1.66 11.18 -29.02
C ALA A 235 0.53 10.16 -28.75
N ALA A 236 -0.49 10.47 -27.94
CA ALA A 236 -1.59 9.54 -27.64
C ALA A 236 -2.45 9.19 -28.86
N GLU A 237 -2.95 10.21 -29.57
CA GLU A 237 -3.76 10.04 -30.80
C GLU A 237 -2.93 9.40 -31.91
N VAL A 238 -1.64 9.76 -32.00
CA VAL A 238 -0.73 9.19 -32.98
C VAL A 238 -0.40 7.75 -32.63
N LEU A 239 -0.20 7.38 -31.37
CA LEU A 239 0.07 6.00 -30.95
C LEU A 239 -1.12 5.09 -31.24
N ASP A 240 -2.34 5.54 -30.96
CA ASP A 240 -3.55 4.77 -31.26
C ASP A 240 -3.67 4.49 -32.77
N ALA A 241 -3.42 5.50 -33.61
CA ALA A 241 -3.39 5.34 -35.06
C ALA A 241 -2.16 4.56 -35.57
N PHE A 242 -0.99 4.74 -34.95
CA PHE A 242 0.31 4.20 -35.37
C PHE A 242 0.44 2.71 -35.13
N LEU A 243 -0.17 2.20 -34.06
CA LEU A 243 -0.11 0.79 -33.72
C LEU A 243 -0.88 -0.09 -34.73
N THR A 244 -1.44 0.46 -35.81
CA THR A 244 -1.89 -0.31 -36.98
C THR A 244 -0.70 -0.71 -37.88
N ASP A 245 -0.63 -1.99 -38.30
CA ASP A 245 0.53 -2.66 -38.95
C ASP A 245 1.19 -1.94 -40.14
N LYS A 246 0.55 -0.94 -40.74
CA LYS A 246 1.00 -0.31 -42.00
C LYS A 246 2.06 0.78 -41.81
N ASN A 247 2.26 1.33 -40.61
CA ASN A 247 3.07 2.54 -40.39
C ASN A 247 4.46 2.34 -39.74
N VAL A 248 4.75 1.14 -39.23
CA VAL A 248 5.95 0.84 -38.41
C VAL A 248 7.27 1.07 -39.14
N LYS A 249 7.31 0.89 -40.47
CA LYS A 249 8.55 0.95 -41.26
C LYS A 249 9.15 2.36 -41.39
N LYS A 250 8.41 3.42 -41.06
CA LYS A 250 8.85 4.82 -41.27
C LYS A 250 9.71 5.40 -40.15
N PHE A 251 9.79 4.77 -38.98
CA PHE A 251 10.34 5.36 -37.76
C PHE A 251 11.30 4.40 -37.03
N VAL A 252 12.47 4.09 -37.62
CA VAL A 252 13.42 3.11 -37.06
C VAL A 252 14.60 3.78 -36.31
N GLU A 253 14.61 5.10 -36.17
CA GLU A 253 15.74 5.87 -35.62
C GLU A 253 15.69 6.09 -34.10
N GLY A 254 15.25 5.09 -33.33
CA GLY A 254 15.24 5.15 -31.86
C GLY A 254 16.31 4.25 -31.23
N ASN A 255 17.03 4.75 -30.21
CA ASN A 255 17.85 3.90 -29.34
C ASN A 255 17.12 3.67 -28.02
N LEU A 256 16.97 2.41 -27.64
CA LEU A 256 16.48 2.03 -26.31
C LEU A 256 17.62 2.25 -25.31
N GLU A 257 17.40 3.12 -24.34
CA GLU A 257 18.38 3.37 -23.29
C GLU A 257 18.54 2.11 -22.43
N PRO A 258 19.78 1.64 -22.17
CA PRO A 258 20.05 0.47 -21.31
C PRO A 258 19.43 0.58 -19.91
N VAL A 259 19.19 1.81 -19.44
CA VAL A 259 18.55 2.11 -18.16
C VAL A 259 17.13 1.54 -18.08
N GLN A 260 16.34 1.63 -19.15
CA GLN A 260 14.94 1.15 -19.16
C GLN A 260 14.85 -0.38 -19.00
N LEU A 261 15.73 -1.09 -19.70
CA LEU A 261 15.80 -2.56 -19.66
C LEU A 261 16.33 -3.08 -18.32
N ASN A 262 17.34 -2.40 -17.77
CA ASN A 262 17.91 -2.74 -16.48
C ASN A 262 16.93 -2.46 -15.32
N TYR A 263 16.07 -1.46 -15.44
CA TYR A 263 15.09 -1.13 -14.42
C TYR A 263 14.04 -2.23 -14.25
N SER A 264 13.45 -2.70 -15.36
CA SER A 264 12.41 -3.73 -15.35
C SER A 264 12.87 -5.05 -14.73
N SER A 265 14.11 -5.47 -15.02
CA SER A 265 14.67 -6.71 -14.48
C SER A 265 15.15 -6.59 -13.03
N LYS A 266 15.82 -5.48 -12.67
CA LYS A 266 16.45 -5.32 -11.34
C LYS A 266 15.51 -4.81 -10.25
N MET A 267 14.65 -3.83 -10.56
CA MET A 267 13.82 -3.18 -9.54
C MET A 267 12.44 -3.80 -9.41
N LEU A 268 11.86 -4.30 -10.50
CA LEU A 268 10.51 -4.88 -10.49
C LEU A 268 10.52 -6.41 -10.30
N ASN A 269 11.69 -7.06 -10.37
CA ASN A 269 11.85 -8.52 -10.31
C ASN A 269 10.97 -9.26 -11.35
N VAL A 270 10.93 -8.74 -12.57
CA VAL A 270 10.09 -9.23 -13.67
C VAL A 270 10.96 -9.95 -14.70
N ARG A 271 10.46 -11.05 -15.26
CA ARG A 271 11.17 -11.76 -16.34
C ARG A 271 10.99 -11.02 -17.68
N PRO A 272 11.94 -11.13 -18.62
CA PRO A 272 11.77 -10.62 -19.97
C PRO A 272 10.45 -11.13 -20.60
N GLY A 273 9.74 -10.27 -21.32
CA GLY A 273 8.47 -10.60 -21.98
C GLY A 273 7.22 -10.48 -21.10
N GLN A 274 7.35 -10.41 -19.76
CA GLN A 274 6.21 -10.26 -18.87
C GLN A 274 5.72 -8.80 -18.79
N ALA A 275 4.41 -8.63 -18.63
CA ALA A 275 3.76 -7.33 -18.49
C ALA A 275 3.50 -6.97 -17.03
N VAL A 276 3.81 -5.73 -16.65
CA VAL A 276 3.51 -5.13 -15.34
C VAL A 276 3.02 -3.70 -15.54
N VAL A 277 1.96 -3.34 -14.82
CA VAL A 277 1.44 -1.97 -14.74
C VAL A 277 1.82 -1.39 -13.39
N ILE A 278 2.39 -0.19 -13.36
CA ILE A 278 2.77 0.49 -12.12
C ILE A 278 2.02 1.80 -12.05
N CYS A 279 1.31 2.09 -10.97
CA CYS A 279 0.56 3.32 -10.83
C CYS A 279 0.89 4.01 -9.51
N ASN A 280 1.41 5.23 -9.58
CA ASN A 280 1.96 5.98 -8.44
C ASN A 280 2.86 5.09 -7.56
N GLY A 281 3.65 4.24 -8.22
CA GLY A 281 4.58 3.29 -7.64
C GLY A 281 3.97 2.00 -7.07
N ARG A 282 2.64 1.85 -7.02
CA ARG A 282 2.00 0.54 -6.75
C ARG A 282 2.22 -0.39 -7.95
N VAL A 283 2.71 -1.60 -7.71
CA VAL A 283 3.01 -2.61 -8.74
C VAL A 283 1.81 -3.54 -8.92
N ILE A 284 1.33 -3.65 -10.15
CA ILE A 284 0.21 -4.50 -10.57
C ILE A 284 0.75 -5.50 -11.61
N GLY A 285 1.04 -6.71 -11.14
CA GLY A 285 1.59 -7.79 -11.96
C GLY A 285 2.71 -8.56 -11.26
N PRO A 286 3.46 -9.41 -11.99
CA PRO A 286 3.34 -9.69 -13.43
C PRO A 286 1.97 -10.25 -13.81
N LEU A 287 1.42 -9.75 -14.92
CA LEU A 287 0.15 -10.21 -15.47
C LEU A 287 0.34 -11.60 -16.10
N GLY A 288 -0.66 -12.47 -15.95
CA GLY A 288 -0.65 -13.80 -16.58
C GLY A 288 -0.75 -13.70 -18.11
N ALA A 289 -0.26 -14.70 -18.85
CA ALA A 289 -0.23 -14.64 -20.33
C ALA A 289 -1.60 -14.51 -21.03
N LYS A 290 -2.70 -14.80 -20.32
CA LYS A 290 -4.09 -14.68 -20.79
C LYS A 290 -4.87 -13.57 -20.06
N GLU A 291 -4.20 -12.82 -19.19
CA GLU A 291 -4.78 -11.73 -18.42
C GLU A 291 -4.75 -10.46 -19.27
N ASP A 292 -5.93 -9.93 -19.58
CA ASP A 292 -6.06 -8.70 -20.36
C ASP A 292 -6.17 -7.49 -19.43
N PHE A 293 -5.49 -6.40 -19.79
CA PHE A 293 -5.62 -5.09 -19.15
C PHE A 293 -6.13 -4.10 -20.19
N VAL A 294 -7.40 -3.69 -20.06
CA VAL A 294 -8.15 -2.93 -21.08
C VAL A 294 -8.37 -1.47 -20.67
N GLU A 295 -8.96 -0.67 -21.55
CA GLU A 295 -9.21 0.76 -21.32
C GLU A 295 -10.01 1.01 -20.03
N SER A 296 -11.03 0.20 -19.75
CA SER A 296 -11.82 0.29 -18.52
C SER A 296 -11.01 0.01 -17.25
N ASP A 297 -9.92 -0.77 -17.33
CA ASP A 297 -9.02 -1.00 -16.20
C ASP A 297 -8.20 0.26 -15.90
N PHE A 298 -7.78 1.02 -16.92
CA PHE A 298 -7.12 2.32 -16.71
C PHE A 298 -8.06 3.34 -16.10
N LEU A 299 -9.34 3.37 -16.52
CA LEU A 299 -10.35 4.22 -15.90
C LEU A 299 -10.53 3.87 -14.42
N LEU A 300 -10.68 2.58 -14.11
CA LEU A 300 -10.78 2.10 -12.72
C LEU A 300 -9.54 2.48 -11.90
N LEU A 301 -8.34 2.29 -12.48
CA LEU A 301 -7.07 2.62 -11.84
C LEU A 301 -6.94 4.12 -11.54
N SER A 302 -7.26 4.96 -12.51
CA SER A 302 -7.24 6.42 -12.37
C SER A 302 -8.15 6.88 -11.24
N ARG A 303 -9.42 6.41 -11.26
CA ARG A 303 -10.42 6.75 -10.24
C ARG A 303 -10.01 6.27 -8.85
N TYR A 304 -9.58 5.01 -8.76
CA TYR A 304 -9.15 4.41 -7.49
C TYR A 304 -7.98 5.19 -6.87
N VAL A 305 -6.94 5.49 -7.65
CA VAL A 305 -5.74 6.17 -7.14
C VAL A 305 -6.02 7.63 -6.81
N SER A 306 -6.82 8.33 -7.60
CA SER A 306 -7.28 9.69 -7.28
C SER A 306 -8.04 9.75 -5.97
N SER A 307 -9.04 8.87 -5.79
CA SER A 307 -9.88 8.88 -4.58
C SER A 307 -9.15 8.43 -3.32
N THR A 308 -8.14 7.56 -3.44
CA THR A 308 -7.45 6.98 -2.28
C THR A 308 -6.26 7.79 -1.81
N SER A 309 -5.47 8.38 -2.72
CA SER A 309 -4.24 9.07 -2.32
C SER A 309 -3.86 10.29 -3.16
N ALA A 310 -3.98 10.22 -4.49
CA ALA A 310 -3.33 11.20 -5.36
C ALA A 310 -3.92 12.61 -5.22
N ASP A 311 -5.24 12.74 -5.09
CA ASP A 311 -5.89 14.06 -4.97
C ASP A 311 -5.49 14.74 -3.65
N ALA A 312 -5.52 13.99 -2.53
CA ALA A 312 -5.10 14.49 -1.23
C ALA A 312 -3.62 14.92 -1.21
N ILE A 313 -2.73 14.10 -1.79
CA ILE A 313 -1.29 14.41 -1.86
C ILE A 313 -1.04 15.66 -2.71
N ILE A 314 -1.74 15.82 -3.84
CA ILE A 314 -1.59 17.01 -4.67
C ILE A 314 -2.05 18.26 -3.94
N GLN A 315 -3.20 18.22 -3.26
CA GLN A 315 -3.67 19.39 -2.51
C GLN A 315 -2.63 19.82 -1.47
N MET A 316 -2.09 18.87 -0.70
CA MET A 316 -1.02 19.15 0.27
C MET A 316 0.24 19.73 -0.38
N LEU A 317 0.67 19.18 -1.52
CA LEU A 317 1.85 19.68 -2.24
C LEU A 317 1.64 21.11 -2.77
N LEU A 318 0.43 21.44 -3.22
CA LEU A 318 0.07 22.78 -3.66
C LEU A 318 0.02 23.77 -2.48
N GLU A 319 -0.52 23.36 -1.33
CA GLU A 319 -0.57 24.17 -0.11
C GLU A 319 0.82 24.54 0.42
N VAL A 320 1.75 23.58 0.43
CA VAL A 320 3.15 23.79 0.84
C VAL A 320 3.94 24.57 -0.23
N LYS A 321 3.30 24.96 -1.35
CA LYS A 321 3.92 25.60 -2.50
C LYS A 321 5.16 24.84 -2.96
N ALA A 322 5.08 23.51 -2.95
CA ALA A 322 6.19 22.67 -3.36
C ALA A 322 6.55 23.00 -4.81
N GLN A 323 7.74 23.58 -4.99
CA GLN A 323 8.29 23.81 -6.32
C GLN A 323 9.08 22.57 -6.72
N GLY A 324 8.95 22.17 -7.98
CA GLY A 324 9.81 21.14 -8.55
C GLY A 324 11.27 21.56 -8.42
N LYS A 325 12.02 20.94 -7.51
CA LYS A 325 13.48 21.12 -7.43
C LYS A 325 14.17 20.18 -8.41
N GLN A 326 15.32 20.60 -8.94
CA GLN A 326 16.23 19.74 -9.72
C GLN A 326 15.61 19.13 -10.99
N GLY A 327 14.80 19.89 -11.73
CA GLY A 327 14.22 19.42 -13.00
C GLY A 327 13.07 18.40 -12.88
N ARG A 328 12.60 18.11 -11.66
CA ARG A 328 11.49 17.17 -11.41
C ARG A 328 10.14 17.87 -11.46
N THR A 329 9.14 17.18 -11.98
CA THR A 329 7.76 17.66 -12.01
C THR A 329 7.07 17.40 -10.66
N LEU A 330 6.04 18.18 -10.32
CA LEU A 330 5.26 17.94 -9.10
C LEU A 330 4.63 16.53 -9.10
N SER A 331 4.30 16.01 -10.29
CA SER A 331 3.81 14.65 -10.48
C SER A 331 4.80 13.58 -9.99
N ASP A 332 6.12 13.83 -10.12
CA ASP A 332 7.14 12.90 -9.61
C ASP A 332 7.15 12.87 -8.08
N TYR A 333 6.93 14.02 -7.45
CA TYR A 333 6.75 14.10 -5.99
C TYR A 333 5.48 13.38 -5.53
N VAL A 334 4.40 13.39 -6.31
CA VAL A 334 3.19 12.61 -6.01
C VAL A 334 3.52 11.11 -5.97
N VAL A 335 4.28 10.60 -6.94
CA VAL A 335 4.71 9.19 -6.95
C VAL A 335 5.60 8.87 -5.75
N GLY A 336 6.61 9.70 -5.48
CA GLY A 336 7.49 9.52 -4.32
C GLY A 336 6.72 9.56 -2.98
N ALA A 337 5.81 10.51 -2.81
CA ALA A 337 5.03 10.61 -1.58
C ALA A 337 4.09 9.41 -1.42
N THR A 338 3.41 9.01 -2.51
CA THR A 338 2.50 7.86 -2.50
C THR A 338 3.24 6.57 -2.13
N THR A 339 4.40 6.32 -2.75
CA THR A 339 5.22 5.13 -2.45
C THR A 339 5.69 5.11 -1.01
N VAL A 340 6.26 6.21 -0.49
CA VAL A 340 6.75 6.27 0.89
C VAL A 340 5.61 6.09 1.90
N LEU A 341 4.45 6.71 1.65
CA LEU A 341 3.31 6.66 2.57
C LEU A 341 2.62 5.29 2.58
N LEU A 342 2.50 4.63 1.43
CA LEU A 342 1.72 3.39 1.30
C LEU A 342 2.57 2.11 1.35
N SER A 343 3.87 2.17 1.03
CA SER A 343 4.77 1.00 1.06
C SER A 343 5.00 0.43 2.47
N GLN A 344 4.91 1.28 3.50
CA GLN A 344 5.23 0.86 4.87
C GLN A 344 4.08 0.10 5.57
N GLY A 345 2.93 -0.05 4.90
CA GLY A 345 1.71 -0.58 5.50
C GLY A 345 1.21 0.36 6.59
N ALA A 346 -0.04 0.83 6.50
CA ALA A 346 -0.61 1.62 7.58
C ALA A 346 -0.86 0.71 8.80
N ALA A 347 0.16 0.47 9.61
CA ALA A 347 0.02 -0.39 10.79
C ALA A 347 -1.02 0.17 11.79
N LYS A 348 -1.27 1.49 11.75
CA LYS A 348 -2.30 2.21 12.54
C LYS A 348 -2.80 3.46 11.80
N SER A 349 -4.07 3.81 11.99
CA SER A 349 -4.65 5.07 11.51
C SER A 349 -3.87 6.27 12.06
N ARG A 350 -3.51 7.22 11.20
CA ARG A 350 -2.85 8.47 11.60
C ARG A 350 -3.93 9.45 12.06
N LEU A 351 -3.86 9.86 13.32
CA LEU A 351 -4.75 10.86 13.89
C LEU A 351 -3.97 12.17 14.06
N GLU A 352 -4.47 13.26 13.48
CA GLU A 352 -4.02 14.58 13.88
C GLU A 352 -4.55 14.87 15.29
N LEU A 353 -3.63 15.20 16.20
CA LEU A 353 -4.04 15.63 17.53
C LEU A 353 -4.64 17.03 17.42
N PRO A 354 -5.78 17.31 18.07
CA PRO A 354 -6.33 18.66 18.15
C PRO A 354 -5.29 19.59 18.78
N ALA A 355 -5.44 20.90 18.55
CA ALA A 355 -4.57 21.90 19.19
C ALA A 355 -4.71 21.82 20.73
N LEU A 356 -3.84 21.04 21.36
CA LEU A 356 -3.78 20.89 22.80
C LEU A 356 -3.08 22.15 23.36
N VAL A 357 -3.88 23.05 23.93
CA VAL A 357 -3.39 24.29 24.56
C VAL A 357 -3.23 24.04 26.06
N SER A 358 -2.00 24.02 26.54
CA SER A 358 -1.72 24.17 27.97
C SER A 358 -0.32 24.71 28.16
N ASP A 359 -0.19 25.98 28.55
CA ASP A 359 1.10 26.61 28.79
C ASP A 359 1.77 26.08 30.07
N SER A 360 0.99 25.47 30.99
CA SER A 360 1.45 25.08 32.32
C SER A 360 1.59 23.57 32.53
N SER A 361 0.96 22.74 31.69
CA SER A 361 0.97 21.26 31.82
C SER A 361 1.71 20.59 30.67
N THR A 362 2.64 21.30 30.03
CA THR A 362 3.38 20.80 28.87
C THR A 362 4.88 20.91 29.07
N VAL A 363 5.59 19.90 28.60
CA VAL A 363 7.04 19.91 28.49
C VAL A 363 7.39 19.99 27.01
N HIS A 364 8.06 21.07 26.64
CA HIS A 364 8.53 21.32 25.29
C HIS A 364 10.05 21.19 25.27
N LEU A 365 10.55 20.23 24.49
CA LEU A 365 11.98 20.05 24.26
C LEU A 365 12.22 20.17 22.75
N SER A 366 12.88 21.24 22.34
CA SER A 366 13.21 21.48 20.93
C SER A 366 14.50 20.78 20.53
N SER A 367 14.58 20.42 19.23
CA SER A 367 15.83 19.99 18.62
C SER A 367 16.89 21.08 18.77
N GLN A 368 18.14 20.68 18.98
CA GLN A 368 19.26 21.63 19.10
C GLN A 368 19.74 22.16 17.74
N VAL A 369 19.29 21.57 16.63
CA VAL A 369 19.72 21.94 15.27
C VAL A 369 18.53 22.46 14.48
N GLU A 370 18.64 23.73 14.06
CA GLU A 370 17.62 24.43 13.29
C GLU A 370 17.80 24.11 11.79
N GLY A 371 16.69 23.78 11.10
CA GLY A 371 16.70 23.49 9.66
C GLY A 371 16.98 22.03 9.26
N GLU A 372 17.30 21.14 10.22
CA GLU A 372 17.47 19.71 9.96
C GLU A 372 16.15 18.93 10.12
N PRO A 373 15.98 17.80 9.39
CA PRO A 373 14.86 16.91 9.62
C PRO A 373 14.91 16.34 11.04
N TYR A 374 13.78 16.38 11.73
CA TYR A 374 13.68 15.92 13.11
C TYR A 374 12.50 14.96 13.29
N LEU A 375 12.60 14.13 14.32
CA LEU A 375 11.50 13.29 14.78
C LEU A 375 10.56 14.13 15.66
N ASP A 376 9.31 14.29 15.24
CA ASP A 376 8.27 14.95 16.05
C ASP A 376 7.60 13.92 16.97
N ILE A 377 7.92 13.99 18.26
CA ILE A 377 7.41 13.10 19.30
C ILE A 377 6.38 13.86 20.11
N VAL A 378 5.11 13.45 20.00
CA VAL A 378 4.04 13.96 20.86
C VAL A 378 3.57 12.86 21.80
N GLY A 379 3.66 13.11 23.10
CA GLY A 379 3.23 12.18 24.14
C GLY A 379 2.17 12.80 25.02
N ILE A 380 1.09 12.08 25.29
CA ILE A 380 0.12 12.42 26.35
C ILE A 380 0.34 11.40 27.46
N VAL A 381 0.74 11.88 28.63
CA VAL A 381 1.24 11.02 29.70
C VAL A 381 0.75 11.48 31.06
N ASP A 382 0.31 10.55 31.89
CA ASP A 382 0.20 10.78 33.32
C ASP A 382 1.55 10.46 33.97
N PRO A 383 2.25 11.45 34.56
CA PRO A 383 3.57 11.26 35.16
C PRO A 383 3.61 10.21 36.28
N LEU A 384 2.46 9.88 36.88
CA LEU A 384 2.35 8.90 37.97
C LEU A 384 2.11 7.47 37.47
N THR A 385 2.30 7.21 36.17
CA THR A 385 2.13 5.87 35.60
C THR A 385 3.46 5.16 35.33
N ARG A 386 3.43 3.82 35.34
CA ARG A 386 4.56 2.98 34.90
C ARG A 386 4.93 3.22 33.43
N GLY A 387 3.96 3.62 32.60
CA GLY A 387 4.20 3.99 31.21
C GLY A 387 5.09 5.23 31.09
N ALA A 388 4.85 6.23 31.94
CA ALA A 388 5.64 7.46 31.98
C ALA A 388 7.12 7.20 32.31
N GLN A 389 7.40 6.31 33.26
CA GLN A 389 8.79 5.96 33.63
C GLN A 389 9.58 5.38 32.46
N LEU A 390 8.95 4.51 31.66
CA LEU A 390 9.54 3.94 30.47
C LEU A 390 9.71 5.00 29.38
N MET A 391 8.65 5.77 29.11
CA MET A 391 8.65 6.81 28.08
C MET A 391 9.72 7.87 28.34
N ALA A 392 9.85 8.36 29.58
CA ALA A 392 10.85 9.36 29.94
C ALA A 392 12.28 8.86 29.64
N SER A 393 12.58 7.60 29.96
CA SER A 393 13.89 7.00 29.69
C SER A 393 14.17 6.83 28.19
N LEU A 394 13.16 6.39 27.43
CA LEU A 394 13.25 6.22 25.98
C LEU A 394 13.43 7.55 25.27
N VAL A 395 12.56 8.53 25.54
CA VAL A 395 12.61 9.87 24.94
C VAL A 395 13.95 10.54 25.24
N SER A 396 14.43 10.47 26.48
CA SER A 396 15.75 11.02 26.83
C SER A 396 16.88 10.38 26.03
N THR A 397 16.81 9.08 25.74
CA THR A 397 17.83 8.39 24.95
C THR A 397 17.72 8.75 23.47
N VAL A 398 16.51 8.74 22.91
CA VAL A 398 16.26 9.09 21.50
C VAL A 398 16.71 10.51 21.20
N MET A 399 16.44 11.46 22.10
CA MET A 399 16.89 12.85 21.97
C MET A 399 18.41 13.02 21.93
N LYS A 400 19.18 12.10 22.50
CA LYS A 400 20.65 12.13 22.42
C LYS A 400 21.18 11.61 21.10
N VAL A 401 20.42 10.74 20.42
CA VAL A 401 20.86 10.03 19.20
C VAL A 401 20.32 10.69 17.93
N LEU A 402 19.08 11.20 17.98
CA LEU A 402 18.38 11.74 16.82
C LEU A 402 17.87 13.16 17.10
N PRO A 403 18.00 14.09 16.13
CA PRO A 403 17.31 15.38 16.19
C PRO A 403 15.82 15.15 16.42
N SER A 404 15.30 15.64 17.54
CA SER A 404 13.95 15.34 17.99
C SER A 404 13.28 16.59 18.53
N LYS A 405 12.01 16.79 18.20
CA LYS A 405 11.14 17.78 18.83
C LYS A 405 10.14 17.02 19.68
N VAL A 406 10.18 17.23 20.99
CA VAL A 406 9.35 16.51 21.93
C VAL A 406 8.34 17.46 22.56
N ARG A 407 7.07 17.07 22.53
CA ARG A 407 5.96 17.72 23.22
C ARG A 407 5.27 16.70 24.12
N LEU A 408 5.43 16.85 25.43
CA LEU A 408 4.76 15.99 26.41
C LEU A 408 3.64 16.77 27.09
N TYR A 409 2.42 16.28 26.97
CA TYR A 409 1.24 16.78 27.64
C TYR A 409 1.02 15.97 28.91
N MET A 410 1.07 16.61 30.06
CA MET A 410 0.81 15.98 31.35
C MET A 410 -0.70 15.88 31.56
N ASN A 411 -1.24 14.68 31.48
CA ASN A 411 -2.66 14.39 31.72
C ASN A 411 -2.83 13.68 33.06
N CYS A 412 -2.67 14.45 34.14
CA CYS A 412 -2.71 13.93 35.50
C CYS A 412 -4.13 13.55 35.93
N VAL A 413 -4.26 12.47 36.71
CA VAL A 413 -5.50 12.14 37.40
C VAL A 413 -5.61 13.00 38.67
N GLU A 414 -6.77 13.60 38.92
CA GLU A 414 -6.98 14.51 40.07
C GLU A 414 -6.86 13.78 41.42
N LYS A 415 -7.34 12.55 41.49
CA LYS A 415 -7.41 11.77 42.73
C LYS A 415 -7.01 10.33 42.49
N HIS A 416 -6.07 9.85 43.30
CA HIS A 416 -5.75 8.43 43.38
C HIS A 416 -6.30 7.85 44.68
N SER A 417 -6.98 6.70 44.58
CA SER A 417 -7.45 5.93 45.74
C SER A 417 -6.29 5.27 46.51
N GLU A 418 -5.16 5.06 45.85
CA GLU A 418 -3.95 4.46 46.39
C GLU A 418 -2.70 5.15 45.85
N MET A 419 -1.53 4.88 46.46
CA MET A 419 -0.26 5.38 45.93
C MET A 419 0.00 4.80 44.53
N PRO A 420 0.11 5.64 43.49
CA PRO A 420 0.19 5.15 42.10
C PRO A 420 1.54 4.52 41.77
N MET A 421 2.60 4.98 42.43
CA MET A 421 3.98 4.54 42.21
C MET A 421 4.52 3.81 43.45
N LYS A 422 4.56 2.48 43.40
CA LYS A 422 5.03 1.60 44.49
C LYS A 422 6.39 0.94 44.21
N SER A 423 7.07 1.32 43.13
CA SER A 423 8.29 0.66 42.65
C SER A 423 9.32 1.65 42.13
N PHE A 424 10.60 1.36 42.37
CA PHE A 424 11.73 2.02 41.73
C PHE A 424 11.98 1.40 40.36
N PHE A 425 12.27 2.23 39.35
CA PHE A 425 12.44 1.77 37.97
C PHE A 425 13.70 2.37 37.35
N ARG A 426 14.42 1.55 36.58
CA ARG A 426 15.54 1.94 35.73
C ARG A 426 15.41 1.21 34.40
N TYR A 427 15.45 1.96 33.31
CA TYR A 427 15.54 1.39 31.97
C TYR A 427 17.01 1.28 31.56
N VAL A 428 17.40 0.11 31.04
CA VAL A 428 18.79 -0.14 30.63
C VAL A 428 18.89 0.08 29.13
N LEU A 429 19.22 1.31 28.76
CA LEU A 429 19.51 1.69 27.38
C LEU A 429 20.53 2.83 27.38
N ALA A 430 21.67 2.62 26.74
CA ALA A 430 22.67 3.64 26.51
C ALA A 430 22.45 4.26 25.12
N SER A 431 22.76 5.56 24.97
CA SER A 431 22.71 6.23 23.66
C SER A 431 23.87 5.80 22.75
N GLU A 432 25.00 5.42 23.34
CA GLU A 432 26.23 5.03 22.66
C GLU A 432 26.88 3.84 23.38
N PRO A 433 27.68 3.02 22.67
CA PRO A 433 28.45 1.96 23.31
C PRO A 433 29.55 2.54 24.21
N GLU A 434 29.62 2.08 25.46
CA GLU A 434 30.64 2.47 26.43
C GLU A 434 31.78 1.45 26.43
N PHE A 435 33.03 1.91 26.44
CA PHE A 435 34.22 1.07 26.46
C PHE A 435 35.10 1.40 27.67
N GLU A 436 35.67 0.37 28.28
CA GLU A 436 36.59 0.53 29.40
C GLU A 436 37.92 1.15 28.92
N PRO A 437 38.39 2.26 29.50
CA PRO A 437 39.57 2.99 28.98
C PRO A 437 40.86 2.18 28.96
N GLU A 438 41.04 1.26 29.91
CA GLU A 438 42.28 0.50 30.08
C GLU A 438 42.34 -0.74 29.19
N THR A 439 41.23 -1.45 29.04
CA THR A 439 41.17 -2.73 28.33
C THR A 439 40.61 -2.61 26.91
N GLY A 440 39.94 -1.49 26.60
CA GLY A 440 39.19 -1.30 25.35
C GLY A 440 37.97 -2.23 25.22
N SER A 441 37.61 -2.96 26.28
CA SER A 441 36.49 -3.91 26.26
C SER A 441 35.15 -3.18 26.39
N LEU A 442 34.12 -3.72 25.74
CA LEU A 442 32.76 -3.19 25.83
C LEU A 442 32.22 -3.33 27.26
N VAL A 443 31.70 -2.24 27.82
CA VAL A 443 31.05 -2.22 29.13
C VAL A 443 29.66 -2.83 29.00
N ALA A 444 29.39 -3.87 29.79
CA ALA A 444 28.07 -4.49 29.81
C ALA A 444 27.03 -3.52 30.41
N PRO A 445 25.87 -3.32 29.76
CA PRO A 445 24.81 -2.48 30.32
C PRO A 445 24.27 -3.08 31.62
N VAL A 446 24.17 -2.28 32.68
CA VAL A 446 23.70 -2.71 34.02
C VAL A 446 22.67 -1.73 34.57
N ALA A 447 21.60 -2.25 35.15
CA ALA A 447 20.68 -1.48 35.97
C ALA A 447 21.28 -1.26 37.37
N LYS A 448 21.72 -0.04 37.67
CA LYS A 448 22.26 0.32 38.98
C LYS A 448 21.28 1.19 39.76
N PHE A 449 20.90 0.75 40.96
CA PHE A 449 20.08 1.51 41.88
C PHE A 449 20.96 1.99 43.04
N LEU A 450 20.91 3.29 43.32
CA LEU A 450 21.66 3.93 44.39
C LEU A 450 20.67 4.59 45.36
N HIS A 451 21.05 4.68 46.63
CA HIS A 451 20.26 5.35 47.69
C HIS A 451 18.83 4.81 47.83
N LEU A 452 18.65 3.49 47.70
CA LEU A 452 17.38 2.84 47.98
C LEU A 452 17.10 2.82 49.50
N PRO A 453 15.82 2.88 49.92
CA PRO A 453 15.45 2.71 51.32
C PRO A 453 15.90 1.35 51.86
N THR A 454 16.47 1.32 53.07
CA THR A 454 17.12 0.11 53.60
C THR A 454 16.22 -0.80 54.44
N GLU A 455 15.18 -0.24 55.03
CA GLU A 455 14.25 -0.96 55.90
C GLU A 455 13.19 -1.81 55.20
N PRO A 456 12.53 -1.35 54.10
CA PRO A 456 11.47 -2.12 53.46
C PRO A 456 12.03 -3.32 52.69
N ILE A 457 11.20 -4.35 52.55
CA ILE A 457 11.49 -5.50 51.68
C ILE A 457 11.20 -5.07 50.25
N LEU A 458 12.18 -5.26 49.38
CA LEU A 458 12.13 -4.96 47.95
C LEU A 458 12.17 -6.27 47.15
N THR A 459 11.50 -6.29 46.00
CA THR A 459 11.51 -7.42 45.07
C THR A 459 12.07 -6.95 43.73
N MET A 460 13.01 -7.71 43.15
CA MET A 460 13.55 -7.41 41.83
C MET A 460 12.59 -7.87 40.73
N GLY A 461 12.00 -6.93 40.02
CA GLY A 461 11.23 -7.21 38.81
C GLY A 461 12.01 -6.87 37.53
N LEU A 462 11.95 -7.75 36.52
CA LEU A 462 12.48 -7.48 35.18
C LEU A 462 11.33 -7.21 34.22
N LYS A 463 11.33 -6.02 33.60
CA LYS A 463 10.41 -5.71 32.50
C LYS A 463 11.14 -5.95 31.18
N ILE A 464 10.72 -6.98 30.46
CA ILE A 464 11.34 -7.44 29.22
C ILE A 464 10.35 -7.33 28.05
N PRO A 465 10.83 -7.26 26.79
CA PRO A 465 9.97 -7.42 25.63
C PRO A 465 9.17 -8.73 25.68
N GLU A 466 7.94 -8.73 25.17
CA GLU A 466 7.02 -9.88 25.24
C GLU A 466 7.58 -11.14 24.56
N ASN A 467 8.44 -10.96 23.57
CA ASN A 467 9.05 -12.05 22.83
C ASN A 467 10.33 -12.60 23.49
N TRP A 468 10.74 -12.13 24.66
CA TRP A 468 11.95 -12.58 25.34
C TRP A 468 11.61 -13.53 26.50
N LEU A 469 12.37 -14.62 26.61
CA LEU A 469 12.37 -15.49 27.78
C LEU A 469 13.65 -15.26 28.56
N VAL A 470 13.55 -14.59 29.70
CA VAL A 470 14.69 -14.26 30.56
C VAL A 470 14.66 -15.10 31.83
N GLY A 471 15.83 -15.62 32.23
CA GLY A 471 16.00 -16.34 33.48
C GLY A 471 17.12 -15.75 34.33
N LEU A 472 16.98 -15.86 35.66
CA LEU A 472 18.07 -15.56 36.58
C LEU A 472 19.16 -16.64 36.46
N VAL A 473 20.42 -16.22 36.32
CA VAL A 473 21.57 -17.12 36.18
C VAL A 473 22.37 -17.18 37.46
N ARG A 474 22.64 -16.02 38.07
CA ARG A 474 23.51 -15.93 39.25
C ARG A 474 23.06 -14.80 40.17
N SER A 475 22.77 -15.14 41.42
CA SER A 475 22.75 -14.21 42.53
C SER A 475 23.01 -14.99 43.83
N PRO A 476 23.85 -14.49 44.75
CA PRO A 476 23.98 -15.08 46.07
C PRO A 476 22.84 -14.68 47.02
N TYR A 477 21.93 -13.81 46.59
CA TYR A 477 20.86 -13.24 47.40
C TYR A 477 19.48 -13.72 46.93
N ASP A 478 18.50 -13.72 47.84
CA ASP A 478 17.09 -13.87 47.49
C ASP A 478 16.58 -12.55 46.89
N LEU A 479 16.34 -12.55 45.57
CA LEU A 479 15.92 -11.37 44.83
C LEU A 479 14.43 -11.08 44.96
N ASP A 480 13.66 -11.98 45.57
CA ASP A 480 12.24 -11.76 45.86
C ASP A 480 12.04 -11.04 47.20
N ASN A 481 12.99 -11.19 48.15
CA ASN A 481 12.93 -10.63 49.50
C ASN A 481 14.20 -9.84 49.87
N ILE A 482 14.48 -8.77 49.14
CA ILE A 482 15.68 -7.95 49.36
C ILE A 482 15.44 -6.96 50.50
N ARG A 483 16.16 -7.11 51.61
CA ARG A 483 16.20 -6.11 52.70
C ARG A 483 17.62 -5.59 52.88
N LEU A 484 17.88 -4.36 52.44
CA LEU A 484 19.25 -3.84 52.35
C LEU A 484 19.91 -3.62 53.72
N LYS A 485 19.13 -3.47 54.80
CA LYS A 485 19.67 -3.44 56.18
C LYS A 485 20.39 -4.74 56.57
N ASP A 486 19.98 -5.86 55.99
CA ASP A 486 20.48 -7.19 56.34
C ASP A 486 21.67 -7.60 55.45
N VAL A 487 22.15 -6.71 54.58
CA VAL A 487 23.27 -6.95 53.66
C VAL A 487 24.37 -5.93 53.93
N GLU A 488 25.59 -6.39 54.21
CA GLU A 488 26.73 -5.50 54.52
C GLU A 488 27.25 -4.71 53.29
N GLY A 489 26.81 -5.07 52.09
CA GLY A 489 27.23 -4.46 50.83
C GLY A 489 26.12 -4.36 49.78
N GLY A 490 26.50 -4.24 48.51
CA GLY A 490 25.56 -4.17 47.39
C GLY A 490 24.93 -5.53 47.05
N VAL A 491 23.65 -5.49 46.71
CA VAL A 491 22.93 -6.64 46.12
C VAL A 491 23.18 -6.64 44.61
N TYR A 492 23.48 -7.82 44.05
CA TYR A 492 23.71 -7.99 42.62
C TYR A 492 23.07 -9.29 42.12
N GLY A 493 22.65 -9.26 40.85
CA GLY A 493 22.08 -10.39 40.15
C GLY A 493 22.41 -10.32 38.66
N LYS A 494 22.66 -11.47 38.04
CA LYS A 494 22.87 -11.61 36.60
C LYS A 494 21.74 -12.45 36.01
N SER A 495 21.09 -11.89 35.00
CA SER A 495 20.06 -12.56 34.21
C SER A 495 20.51 -12.75 32.77
N GLU A 496 19.94 -13.73 32.09
CA GLU A 496 20.26 -14.06 30.70
C GLU A 496 18.98 -14.29 29.90
N VAL A 497 19.00 -13.81 28.64
CA VAL A 497 17.96 -14.11 27.67
C VAL A 497 18.18 -15.53 27.16
N ARG A 498 17.35 -16.47 27.60
CA ARG A 498 17.44 -17.89 27.22
C ARG A 498 16.89 -18.14 25.82
N ARG A 499 15.85 -17.40 25.42
CA ARG A 499 15.21 -17.57 24.12
C ARG A 499 14.55 -16.28 23.66
N VAL A 500 14.56 -16.06 22.36
CA VAL A 500 13.74 -15.04 21.68
C VAL A 500 12.71 -15.78 20.84
N LEU A 501 11.43 -15.55 21.10
CA LEU A 501 10.32 -16.07 20.33
C LEU A 501 10.21 -15.24 19.05
N ARG A 502 10.06 -15.91 17.90
CA ARG A 502 9.69 -15.21 16.66
C ARG A 502 8.18 -14.99 16.71
N CYS A 503 7.77 -13.73 16.65
CA CYS A 503 6.38 -13.35 16.40
C CYS A 503 6.02 -13.60 14.94
#